data_AF-A0A1G4PDY8-F1
#
_entry.id   AF-A0A1G4PDY8-F1
#
_cell.length_a   1.000
_cell.length_b   1.000
_cell.length_c   1.000
_cell.angle_alpha   90.00
_cell.angle_beta   90.00
_cell.angle_gamma   90.00
#
_symmetry.space_group_name_H-M   'P 1'
#
loop_
_entity.id
_entity.type
_entity.pdbx_description
1 polymer ?
#
loop_
_entity_poly.entity_id
_entity_poly.type
_entity_poly.pdbx_seq_one_letter_code
_entity_poly.pdbx_strand_id
1 'polypeptide(L)' 'MPKETSGQKKKVEKVMHEFKKGDLKSGSGKKVTSRKQATAIAMHEAHIPKRGNKSHSHAHH' A
#
# COMPACT_ATOMS: atom_id res chain seq x y z
N MET A 1 -10.16 -1.01 17.88
CA MET A 1 -9.86 -0.58 16.49
C MET A 1 -11.05 -0.98 15.63
N PRO A 2 -11.63 -0.14 14.76
CA PRO A 2 -12.49 -0.69 13.72
C PRO A 2 -11.62 -1.68 12.94
N LYS A 3 -12.05 -2.94 12.91
CA LYS A 3 -11.39 -4.00 12.15
C LYS A 3 -11.39 -3.56 10.68
N GLU A 4 -10.30 -3.80 9.97
CA GLU A 4 -10.23 -3.53 8.52
C GLU A 4 -11.47 -4.09 7.85
N THR A 5 -12.16 -3.27 7.06
CA THR A 5 -13.38 -3.71 6.39
C THR A 5 -13.04 -4.75 5.31
N SER A 6 -14.03 -5.56 4.93
CA SER A 6 -13.86 -6.53 3.84
C SER A 6 -13.37 -5.87 2.54
N GLY A 7 -13.79 -4.63 2.28
CA GLY A 7 -13.32 -3.85 1.12
C GLY A 7 -11.85 -3.47 1.21
N GLN A 8 -11.36 -3.10 2.40
CA GLN A 8 -9.94 -2.77 2.60
C GLN A 8 -9.06 -4.00 2.41
N LYS A 9 -9.48 -5.15 2.95
CA LYS A 9 -8.75 -6.42 2.78
C LYS A 9 -8.66 -6.83 1.31
N LYS A 10 -9.75 -6.72 0.54
CA LYS A 10 -9.76 -7.00 -0.90
C LYS A 10 -8.77 -6.15 -1.67
N LYS A 11 -8.65 -4.86 -1.34
CA LYS A 11 -7.68 -3.96 -1.97
C LYS A 11 -6.24 -4.38 -1.65
N VAL A 12 -5.96 -4.66 -0.38
CA VAL A 12 -4.63 -5.14 0.04
C VAL A 12 -4.26 -6.44 -0.68
N GLU A 13 -5.19 -7.39 -0.73
CA GLU A 13 -5.01 -8.67 -1.40
C GLU A 13 -4.75 -8.48 -2.90
N LYS A 14 -5.51 -7.61 -3.58
CA LYS A 14 -5.32 -7.30 -4.99
C LYS A 14 -3.90 -6.78 -5.28
N VAL A 15 -3.45 -5.78 -4.54
CA VAL A 15 -2.09 -5.21 -4.69
C VAL A 15 -1.02 -6.27 -4.41
N MET A 16 -1.21 -7.09 -3.37
CA MET A 16 -0.29 -8.17 -3.04
C MET A 16 -0.25 -9.26 -4.11
N HIS A 17 -1.38 -9.52 -4.75
CA HIS A 17 -1.47 -10.46 -5.85
C HIS A 17 -0.72 -9.94 -7.09
N GLU A 18 -0.88 -8.67 -7.45
CA GLU A 18 -0.12 -8.00 -8.52
C GLU A 18 1.39 -7.98 -8.22
N PHE A 19 1.77 -7.75 -6.96
CA PHE A 19 3.16 -7.87 -6.53
C PHE A 19 3.70 -9.29 -6.70
N LYS A 20 2.93 -10.31 -6.29
CA LYS A 20 3.31 -11.72 -6.43
C LYS A 20 3.46 -12.14 -7.90
N LYS A 21 2.72 -11.51 -8.82
CA LYS A 21 2.84 -11.71 -10.27
C LYS A 21 4.01 -10.93 -10.89
N GLY A 22 4.57 -9.94 -10.20
CA GLY A 22 5.63 -9.08 -10.72
C GLY A 22 5.12 -7.92 -11.60
N ASP A 23 3.82 -7.64 -11.54
CA ASP A 23 3.14 -6.61 -12.34
C ASP A 23 2.97 -5.28 -11.59
N LEU A 24 3.12 -5.30 -10.26
CA LEU A 24 2.95 -4.09 -9.44
C LEU A 24 4.01 -3.02 -9.78
N LYS A 25 3.54 -1.83 -10.11
CA LYS A 25 4.37 -0.64 -10.37
C LYS A 25 4.13 0.42 -9.31
N SER A 26 5.18 1.17 -9.01
CA SER A 26 5.10 2.40 -8.22
C SER A 26 4.55 3.55 -9.07
N GLY A 27 4.17 4.66 -8.43
CA GLY A 27 3.74 5.88 -9.14
C GLY A 27 4.80 6.45 -10.10
N SER A 28 6.08 6.08 -9.94
CA SER A 28 7.17 6.43 -10.85
C SER A 28 7.28 5.53 -12.09
N GLY A 29 6.39 4.55 -12.25
CA GLY A 29 6.43 3.54 -13.32
C GLY A 29 7.42 2.39 -13.08
N LYS A 30 8.30 2.50 -12.08
CA LYS A 30 9.24 1.43 -11.69
C LYS A 30 8.52 0.25 -11.06
N LYS A 31 8.91 -0.98 -11.42
CA LYS A 31 8.41 -2.22 -10.80
C LYS A 31 8.74 -2.26 -9.31
N VAL A 32 7.79 -2.71 -8.52
CA VAL A 32 7.96 -2.90 -7.08
C VAL A 32 8.66 -4.22 -6.83
N THR A 33 9.85 -4.17 -6.25
CA THR A 33 10.65 -5.37 -5.95
C THR A 33 10.59 -5.75 -4.48
N SER A 34 10.22 -4.83 -3.59
CA SER A 34 10.18 -5.07 -2.15
C SER A 34 8.76 -5.26 -1.62
N ARG A 35 8.56 -6.30 -0.81
CA ARG A 35 7.27 -6.57 -0.15
C ARG A 35 6.84 -5.43 0.80
N LYS A 36 7.81 -4.75 1.43
CA LYS A 36 7.54 -3.58 2.28
C LYS A 36 6.91 -2.43 1.48
N GLN A 37 7.42 -2.16 0.28
CA GLN A 37 6.85 -1.15 -0.61
C GLN A 37 5.47 -1.57 -1.12
N ALA A 38 5.30 -2.84 -1.51
CA ALA A 38 3.99 -3.37 -1.90
C ALA A 38 2.96 -3.20 -0.77
N THR A 39 3.36 -3.46 0.48
CA THR A 39 2.51 -3.25 1.67
C THR A 39 2.15 -1.79 1.85
N ALA A 40 3.11 -0.87 1.67
CA ALA A 40 2.83 0.56 1.78
C ALA A 40 1.82 1.04 0.71
N ILE A 41 1.94 0.57 -0.53
CA ILE A 41 0.99 0.88 -1.62
C ILE A 41 -0.38 0.28 -1.32
N ALA A 42 -0.42 -0.98 -0.90
CA ALA A 42 -1.65 -1.68 -0.52
C ALA A 42 -2.41 -0.95 0.61
N MET A 43 -1.70 -0.52 1.65
CA MET A 43 -2.28 0.26 2.75
C MET A 43 -2.78 1.63 2.27
N HIS A 44 -2.06 2.28 1.35
CA HIS A 44 -2.45 3.56 0.77
C HIS A 44 -3.73 3.45 -0.06
N GLU A 45 -3.84 2.47 -0.97
CA GLU A 45 -5.06 2.23 -1.75
C GLU A 45 -6.27 1.85 -0.87
N ALA A 46 -6.00 1.07 0.18
CA ALA A 46 -7.01 0.65 1.14
C ALA A 46 -7.37 1.74 2.17
N HIS A 47 -6.74 2.92 2.12
CA HIS A 47 -6.94 4.01 3.08
C HIS A 47 -6.77 3.54 4.54
N ILE A 48 -5.84 2.60 4.76
CA ILE A 48 -5.54 2.07 6.08
C ILE A 48 -4.48 3.00 6.71
N PRO A 49 -4.82 3.75 7.77
CA PRO A 49 -3.84 4.59 8.45
C PRO A 49 -2.77 3.71 9.10
N LYS A 50 -1.49 4.01 8.85
CA LYS A 50 -0.38 3.37 9.57
C LYS A 50 -0.51 3.70 11.06
N ARG A 51 -0.66 2.69 11.91
CA ARG A 51 -0.64 2.87 13.36
C ARG A 51 0.78 3.16 13.81
N GLY A 52 1.00 4.35 14.36
CA GLY A 52 2.25 4.71 15.04
C GLY A 52 3.39 5.14 14.12
N ASN A 53 3.27 6.32 13.51
CA ASN A 53 4.30 7.37 13.52
C ASN A 53 3.71 8.64 12.88
N LYS A 54 3.45 9.68 13.69
CA LYS A 54 3.35 11.04 13.19
C LYS A 54 4.76 11.45 12.72
N SER A 55 5.09 11.35 11.43
CA SER A 55 6.13 12.17 10.77
C SER A 55 6.51 11.61 9.40
N HIS A 56 5.79 12.06 8.37
CA HIS A 56 6.43 12.65 7.18
C HIS A 56 5.30 13.23 6.34
N SER A 57 4.89 14.44 6.71
CA SER A 57 4.35 15.39 5.75
C SER A 57 5.38 15.54 4.63
N HIS A 58 5.21 14.78 3.54
CA HIS A 58 5.69 15.26 2.24
C HIS A 58 4.76 16.41 1.86
N ALA A 59 5.04 17.59 2.42
CA ALA A 59 4.70 18.83 1.77
C ALA A 59 5.43 18.78 0.42
N HIS A 60 4.69 18.46 -0.63
CA HIS A 60 5.16 18.66 -1.99
C HIS A 60 5.20 20.17 -2.20
N HIS A 61 6.40 20.68 -2.44
CA HIS A 61 6.69 22.05 -2.83
C HIS A 61 6.34 22.26 -4.31
#